data_AF-A0A359KFI1-F1
#
_entry.id   AF-A0A359KFI1-F1
#
_cell.length_a   1.000
_cell.length_b   1.000
_cell.length_c   1.000
_cell.angle_alpha   90.00
_cell.angle_beta   90.00
_cell.angle_gamma   90.00
#
_symmetry.space_group_name_H-M   'P 1'
#
loop_
_entity.id
_entity.type
_entity.pdbx_description
1 polymer ?
#
loop_
_entity_poly.entity_id
_entity_poly.type
_entity_poly.pdbx_seq_one_letter_code
_entity_poly.pdbx_strand_id
1 'polypeptide(L)'
;MGNTGVIDHFLEVFTRYIDSGFGLLSGEVAFIATTLIVIDVTLAALFWSWGADDDIMARLVKKTLFVGVFAYIIGNWNNLARIVFESFAGLGLKASGTGFSTADLMRPGRVAQTGLDAGRPLLDSISSLMGYWSFFENFIQIACMFLAWALVLLAFFILAIQLFVTLIEFKLTTLAGFVLIPFGLFGKSAFMAERVLGNVISSGIKVLVLAVIIGIGSTLFSEFTSGFGGQNPSIDEAMAIVLAALSLLGLGIFGPGIATGLVSGGPQLSAGAAIGTGLAAGGVVALGAG
;
A
#
# COMPACT_ATOMS: atom_id res chain seq x y z
N MET A 1 -15.49 7.40 22.39
CA MET A 1 -14.30 8.10 21.86
C MET A 1 -13.18 7.08 21.77
N GLY A 2 -13.04 6.44 20.61
CA GLY A 2 -12.45 5.11 20.47
C GLY A 2 -10.93 5.08 20.28
N ASN A 3 -10.32 4.07 20.90
CA ASN A 3 -8.91 3.69 20.97
C ASN A 3 -8.21 3.40 19.61
N THR A 4 -8.86 3.66 18.48
CA THR A 4 -8.31 3.50 17.12
C THR A 4 -7.34 4.61 16.72
N GLY A 5 -7.26 5.69 17.52
CA GLY A 5 -6.31 6.79 17.33
C GLY A 5 -4.83 6.42 17.49
N VAL A 6 -4.48 5.26 18.07
CA VAL A 6 -3.08 4.86 18.26
C VAL A 6 -2.39 4.60 16.92
N ILE A 7 -3.07 3.94 15.97
CA ILE A 7 -2.51 3.65 14.63
C ILE A 7 -2.40 4.95 13.82
N ASP A 8 -3.42 5.82 13.89
CA ASP A 8 -3.40 7.12 13.21
C ASP A 8 -2.30 8.03 13.80
N HIS A 9 -2.09 8.01 15.12
CA HIS A 9 -1.00 8.72 15.77
C HIS A 9 0.37 8.16 15.39
N PHE A 10 0.50 6.84 15.32
CA PHE A 10 1.74 6.18 14.89
C PHE A 10 2.06 6.52 13.42
N LEU A 11 1.06 6.53 12.53
CA LEU A 11 1.20 6.98 11.15
C LEU A 11 1.59 8.46 11.07
N GLU A 12 0.97 9.32 11.89
CA GLU A 12 1.32 10.74 11.96
C GLU A 12 2.78 10.95 12.39
N VAL A 13 3.23 10.22 13.41
CA VAL A 13 4.62 10.26 13.88
C VAL A 13 5.56 9.81 12.77
N PHE A 14 5.32 8.66 12.15
CA PHE A 14 6.14 8.17 11.04
C PHE A 14 6.16 9.14 9.85
N THR A 15 4.99 9.68 9.50
CA THR A 15 4.86 10.68 8.43
C THR A 15 5.68 11.91 8.73
N ARG A 16 5.58 12.44 9.95
CA ARG A 16 6.36 13.61 10.40
C ARG A 16 7.86 13.33 10.36
N TYR A 17 8.31 12.16 10.80
CA TYR A 17 9.73 11.79 10.73
C TYR A 17 10.23 11.64 9.30
N ILE A 18 9.45 11.01 8.42
CA ILE A 18 9.83 10.86 7.01
C ILE A 18 9.85 12.22 6.29
N ASP A 19 8.85 13.07 6.54
CA ASP A 19 8.78 14.42 5.97
C ASP A 19 9.94 15.29 6.48
N SER A 20 10.34 15.13 7.74
CA SER A 20 11.56 15.77 8.28
C SER A 20 12.84 15.23 7.63
N GLY A 21 12.89 13.94 7.26
CA GLY A 21 14.00 13.32 6.56
C GLY A 21 14.29 13.97 5.20
N PHE A 22 13.25 14.33 4.43
CA PHE A 22 13.44 15.09 3.18
C PHE A 22 14.10 16.45 3.43
N GLY A 23 13.71 17.16 4.49
CA GLY A 23 14.29 18.45 4.86
C GLY A 23 15.77 18.32 5.27
N LEU A 24 16.08 17.31 6.10
CA LEU A 24 17.45 17.06 6.56
C LEU A 24 18.38 16.66 5.42
N LEU A 25 17.91 15.82 4.50
CA LEU A 25 18.71 15.32 3.37
C LEU A 25 18.77 16.30 2.19
N SER A 26 17.93 17.34 2.17
CA SER A 26 17.83 18.25 1.02
C SER A 26 19.16 18.94 0.69
N GLY A 27 19.93 19.36 1.70
CA GLY A 27 21.23 19.99 1.50
C GLY A 27 22.27 19.04 0.88
N GLU A 28 22.33 17.79 1.36
CA GLU A 28 23.26 16.77 0.87
C GLU A 28 22.90 16.32 -0.56
N VAL A 29 21.61 16.12 -0.82
CA VAL A 29 21.10 15.76 -2.16
C VAL A 29 21.38 16.89 -3.15
N ALA A 30 21.19 18.15 -2.76
CA ALA A 30 21.52 19.30 -3.59
C ALA A 30 23.03 19.40 -3.88
N PHE A 31 23.88 19.09 -2.88
CA PHE A 31 25.33 19.02 -3.08
C PHE A 31 25.71 17.94 -4.09
N ILE A 32 25.23 16.70 -3.91
CA ILE A 32 25.49 15.58 -4.83
C ILE A 32 25.00 15.92 -6.24
N ALA A 33 23.78 16.46 -6.37
CA ALA A 33 23.22 16.87 -7.65
C ALA A 33 24.10 17.93 -8.34
N THR A 34 24.52 18.97 -7.62
CA THR A 34 25.37 20.03 -8.16
C THR A 34 26.73 19.48 -8.61
N THR A 35 27.36 18.64 -7.79
CA THR A 35 28.64 18.00 -8.16
C THR A 35 28.49 17.13 -9.40
N LEU A 36 27.45 16.30 -9.49
CA LEU A 36 27.21 15.47 -10.66
C LEU A 36 26.91 16.29 -11.92
N ILE A 37 26.14 17.39 -11.80
CA ILE A 37 25.90 18.32 -12.91
C ILE A 37 27.21 18.92 -13.40
N VAL A 38 28.06 19.42 -12.49
CA VAL A 38 29.34 20.04 -12.87
C VAL A 38 30.23 19.02 -13.59
N ILE A 39 30.36 17.81 -13.07
CA ILE A 39 31.15 16.74 -13.71
C ILE A 39 30.61 16.42 -15.10
N ASP A 40 29.30 16.21 -15.20
CA ASP A 40 28.63 15.79 -16.43
C ASP A 40 28.69 16.88 -17.53
N VAL A 41 28.49 18.14 -17.16
CA VAL A 41 28.63 19.30 -18.07
C VAL A 41 30.09 19.50 -18.49
N THR A 42 31.05 19.36 -17.56
CA THR A 42 32.48 19.52 -17.87
C THR A 42 32.96 18.45 -18.85
N LEU A 43 32.57 17.18 -18.63
CA LEU A 43 32.89 16.09 -19.54
C LEU A 43 32.23 16.29 -20.91
N ALA A 44 30.96 16.71 -20.95
CA ALA A 44 30.27 17.00 -22.20
C ALA A 44 30.96 18.12 -23.00
N ALA A 45 31.36 19.20 -22.33
CA ALA A 45 32.11 20.30 -22.95
C ALA A 45 33.47 19.84 -23.51
N LEU A 46 34.19 19.00 -22.77
CA LEU A 46 35.47 18.44 -23.22
C LEU A 46 35.28 17.54 -24.45
N PHE A 47 34.25 16.68 -24.47
CA PHE A 47 33.95 15.83 -25.64
C PHE A 47 33.52 16.65 -26.86
N TRP A 48 32.74 17.72 -26.68
CA TRP A 48 32.36 18.60 -27.78
C TRP A 48 33.56 19.38 -28.34
N SER A 49 34.54 19.74 -27.50
CA SER A 49 35.74 20.43 -27.96
C SER A 49 36.62 19.60 -28.91
N TRP A 50 36.46 18.28 -28.92
CA TRP A 50 37.23 17.36 -29.76
C TRP A 50 36.53 16.97 -31.08
N GLY A 51 35.23 17.26 -31.21
CA GLY A 51 34.43 16.93 -32.38
C GLY A 51 34.28 18.13 -33.32
N ALA A 52 34.90 18.08 -34.50
CA ALA A 52 34.98 19.20 -35.43
C ALA A 52 33.69 19.49 -36.24
N ASP A 53 32.74 18.55 -36.32
CA ASP A 53 31.56 18.62 -37.22
C ASP A 53 30.21 18.45 -36.51
N ASP A 54 30.17 18.61 -35.18
CA ASP A 54 28.94 18.41 -34.42
C ASP A 54 28.16 19.71 -34.19
N ASP A 55 26.83 19.62 -34.28
CA ASP A 55 25.91 20.72 -34.00
C ASP A 55 25.85 20.98 -32.48
N ILE A 56 26.85 21.72 -31.99
CA ILE A 56 27.09 21.99 -30.56
C ILE A 56 25.84 22.60 -29.91
N MET A 57 25.11 23.45 -30.64
CA MET A 57 23.89 24.07 -30.12
C MET A 57 22.78 23.07 -29.84
N ALA A 58 22.53 22.12 -30.75
CA ALA A 58 21.52 21.08 -30.53
C ALA A 58 21.86 20.20 -29.31
N ARG A 59 23.14 19.88 -29.11
CA ARG A 59 23.61 19.08 -27.98
C ARG A 59 23.51 19.84 -26.65
N LEU A 60 23.85 21.13 -26.65
CA LEU A 60 23.78 22.00 -25.48
C LEU A 60 22.33 22.22 -25.04
N VAL A 61 21.42 22.45 -25.98
CA VAL A 61 19.97 22.54 -25.70
C VAL A 61 19.45 21.24 -25.08
N LYS A 62 19.75 20.09 -25.69
CA LYS A 62 19.31 18.77 -25.17
C LYS A 62 19.84 18.52 -23.76
N LYS A 63 21.11 18.87 -23.50
CA LYS A 63 21.75 18.69 -22.20
C LYS A 63 21.15 19.61 -21.13
N THR A 64 20.92 20.86 -21.48
CA THR A 64 20.32 21.86 -20.58
C THR A 64 18.89 21.49 -20.22
N LEU A 65 18.09 21.02 -21.19
CA LEU A 65 16.74 20.50 -20.94
C LEU A 65 16.77 19.28 -20.01
N PHE A 66 17.67 18.33 -20.26
CA PHE A 66 17.81 17.13 -19.42
C PHE A 66 18.16 17.49 -17.97
N VAL A 67 19.20 18.30 -17.76
CA VAL A 67 19.61 18.77 -16.43
C VAL A 67 18.50 19.61 -15.78
N GLY A 68 17.83 20.48 -16.53
CA GLY A 68 16.73 21.31 -16.04
C GLY A 68 15.53 20.51 -15.55
N VAL A 69 15.15 19.44 -16.25
CA VAL A 69 14.09 18.52 -15.81
C VAL A 69 14.49 17.80 -14.52
N PHE A 70 15.71 17.28 -14.42
CA PHE A 70 16.18 16.64 -13.19
C PHE A 70 16.27 17.62 -12.02
N ALA A 71 16.74 18.85 -12.26
CA ALA A 71 16.77 19.90 -11.24
C ALA A 71 15.36 20.23 -10.73
N TYR A 72 14.37 20.31 -11.63
CA TYR A 72 12.97 20.50 -11.26
C TYR A 72 12.43 19.33 -10.42
N ILE A 73 12.71 18.09 -10.84
CA ILE A 73 12.27 16.88 -10.13
C ILE A 73 12.88 16.81 -8.72
N ILE A 74 14.19 17.07 -8.59
CA ILE A 74 14.88 17.06 -7.29
C ILE A 74 14.33 18.17 -6.39
N GLY A 75 14.14 19.38 -6.94
CA GLY A 75 13.62 20.52 -6.18
C GLY A 75 12.17 20.36 -5.71
N ASN A 76 11.34 19.63 -6.46
CA ASN A 76 9.91 19.43 -6.16
C ASN A 76 9.57 18.00 -5.72
N TRP A 77 10.57 17.19 -5.38
CA TRP A 77 10.40 15.75 -5.20
C TRP A 77 9.31 15.37 -4.19
N ASN A 78 9.30 16.04 -3.02
CA ASN A 78 8.29 15.77 -1.99
C ASN A 78 6.86 16.06 -2.50
N ASN A 79 6.67 17.17 -3.21
CA ASN A 79 5.38 17.54 -3.79
C ASN A 79 4.97 16.58 -4.90
N LEU A 80 5.90 16.20 -5.78
CA LEU A 80 5.65 15.22 -6.84
C LEU A 80 5.27 13.85 -6.26
N ALA A 81 6.00 13.36 -5.26
CA ALA A 81 5.68 12.12 -4.57
C ALA A 81 4.28 12.14 -3.95
N ARG A 82 3.90 13.28 -3.35
CA ARG A 82 2.57 13.49 -2.79
C ARG A 82 1.48 13.48 -3.86
N ILE A 83 1.67 14.19 -4.98
CA ILE A 83 0.72 14.21 -6.10
C ILE A 83 0.52 12.80 -6.65
N VAL A 84 1.60 12.05 -6.85
CA VAL A 84 1.56 10.66 -7.34
C VAL A 84 0.75 9.78 -6.38
N PHE A 85 1.02 9.90 -5.07
CA PHE A 85 0.28 9.19 -4.04
C PHE A 85 -1.22 9.51 -4.06
N GLU A 86 -1.57 10.80 -4.01
CA GLU A 86 -2.95 11.26 -3.99
C GLU A 86 -3.70 10.87 -5.27
N SER A 87 -3.00 10.85 -6.41
CA SER A 87 -3.55 10.40 -7.69
C SER A 87 -3.86 8.91 -7.67
N PHE A 88 -2.93 8.06 -7.21
CA PHE A 88 -3.15 6.62 -7.14
C PHE A 88 -4.25 6.24 -6.14
N ALA A 89 -4.25 6.86 -4.95
CA ALA A 89 -5.32 6.67 -3.96
C ALA A 89 -6.67 7.17 -4.50
N GLY A 90 -6.70 8.34 -5.15
CA GLY A 90 -7.91 8.93 -5.73
C GLY A 90 -8.48 8.12 -6.90
N LEU A 91 -7.61 7.58 -7.76
CA LEU A 91 -8.02 6.67 -8.83
C LEU A 91 -8.59 5.36 -8.27
N GLY A 92 -7.97 4.81 -7.22
CA GLY A 92 -8.47 3.60 -6.55
C GLY A 92 -9.86 3.82 -5.94
N LEU A 93 -10.08 4.97 -5.29
CA LEU A 93 -11.39 5.33 -4.74
C LEU A 93 -12.45 5.53 -5.82
N LYS A 94 -12.12 6.26 -6.90
CA LYS A 94 -13.04 6.43 -8.04
C LYS A 94 -13.42 5.09 -8.66
N ALA A 95 -12.48 4.17 -8.81
CA ALA A 95 -12.74 2.84 -9.35
C ALA A 95 -13.62 1.98 -8.41
N SER A 96 -13.53 2.21 -7.10
CA SER A 96 -14.35 1.49 -6.11
C SER A 96 -15.81 1.99 -6.01
N GLY A 97 -16.15 3.15 -6.61
CA GLY A 97 -17.51 3.69 -6.58
C GLY A 97 -18.01 4.11 -5.19
N THR A 98 -17.11 4.27 -4.22
CA THR A 98 -17.47 4.51 -2.81
C THR A 98 -17.47 6.00 -2.43
N GLY A 99 -18.15 6.33 -1.32
CA GLY A 99 -18.09 7.64 -0.68
C GLY A 99 -16.85 7.87 0.21
N PHE A 100 -15.88 6.95 0.24
CA PHE A 100 -14.65 7.10 1.01
C PHE A 100 -13.75 8.18 0.39
N SER A 101 -13.20 9.07 1.21
CA SER A 101 -12.26 10.10 0.74
C SER A 101 -10.82 9.60 0.75
N THR A 102 -9.95 10.21 -0.05
CA THR A 102 -8.49 9.92 -0.06
C THR A 102 -7.87 10.11 1.32
N ALA A 103 -8.41 11.03 2.12
CA ALA A 103 -8.00 11.27 3.49
C ALA A 103 -8.36 10.13 4.44
N ASP A 104 -9.39 9.34 4.14
CA ASP A 104 -9.79 8.18 4.96
C ASP A 104 -8.92 6.96 4.68
N LEU A 105 -8.46 6.76 3.44
CA LEU A 105 -7.45 5.74 3.13
C LEU A 105 -6.09 6.03 3.75
N MET A 106 -5.80 7.30 4.03
CA MET A 106 -4.60 7.70 4.77
C MET A 106 -4.70 7.46 6.28
N ARG A 107 -5.84 6.91 6.74
CA ARG A 107 -6.09 6.57 8.14
C ARG A 107 -6.42 5.08 8.25
N PRO A 108 -5.42 4.21 8.45
CA PRO A 108 -5.65 2.79 8.67
C PRO A 108 -6.59 2.51 9.85
N GLY A 109 -6.67 3.43 10.82
CA GLY A 109 -7.63 3.37 11.92
C GLY A 109 -9.09 3.35 11.45
N ARG A 110 -9.44 3.99 10.33
CA ARG A 110 -10.80 3.97 9.76
C ARG A 110 -11.17 2.60 9.21
N VAL A 111 -10.22 1.90 8.57
CA VAL A 111 -10.44 0.52 8.08
C VAL A 111 -10.66 -0.44 9.25
N ALA A 112 -9.91 -0.28 10.34
CA ALA A 112 -10.12 -1.05 11.56
C ALA A 112 -11.48 -0.73 12.23
N GLN A 113 -11.93 0.53 12.19
CA GLN A 113 -13.27 0.90 12.66
C GLN A 113 -14.38 0.24 11.82
N THR A 114 -14.25 0.22 10.49
CA THR A 114 -15.21 -0.49 9.62
C THR A 114 -15.31 -1.97 9.98
N GLY A 115 -14.19 -2.63 10.32
CA GLY A 115 -14.20 -4.02 10.80
C GLY A 115 -14.91 -4.20 12.14
N LEU A 116 -14.72 -3.26 13.08
CA LEU A 116 -15.44 -3.27 14.36
C LEU A 116 -16.94 -3.04 14.19
N ASP A 117 -17.32 -2.10 13.33
CA ASP A 117 -18.72 -1.78 13.05
C ASP A 117 -19.42 -2.92 12.29
N ALA A 118 -18.72 -3.58 11.35
CA ALA A 118 -19.21 -4.78 10.68
C ALA A 118 -19.38 -5.98 11.64
N GLY A 119 -18.60 -6.04 12.72
CA GLY A 119 -18.71 -7.06 13.76
C GLY A 119 -19.83 -6.80 14.79
N ARG A 120 -20.32 -5.56 14.94
CA ARG A 120 -21.35 -5.23 15.94
C ARG A 120 -22.65 -6.03 15.81
N PRO A 121 -23.23 -6.23 14.61
CA PRO A 121 -24.46 -7.02 14.48
C PRO A 121 -24.30 -8.46 14.98
N LEU A 122 -23.11 -9.06 14.84
CA LEU A 122 -22.82 -10.39 15.36
C LEU A 122 -22.75 -10.37 16.90
N LEU A 123 -22.13 -9.35 17.50
CA LEU A 123 -22.12 -9.16 18.96
C LEU A 123 -23.51 -8.91 19.54
N ASP A 124 -24.32 -8.08 18.89
CA ASP A 124 -25.68 -7.78 19.33
C ASP A 124 -26.58 -9.03 19.25
N SER A 125 -26.38 -9.86 18.22
CA SER A 125 -27.05 -11.16 18.06
C SER A 125 -26.63 -12.16 19.14
N ILE A 126 -25.34 -12.20 19.51
CA ILE A 126 -24.85 -13.00 20.64
C ILE A 126 -25.46 -12.51 21.96
N SER A 127 -25.58 -11.19 22.14
CA SER A 127 -26.13 -10.58 23.36
C SER A 127 -27.63 -10.85 23.55
N SER A 128 -28.40 -10.88 22.46
CA SER A 128 -29.85 -11.16 22.51
C SER A 128 -30.16 -12.65 22.71
N LEU A 129 -29.21 -13.54 22.39
CA LEU A 129 -29.30 -14.99 22.61
C LEU A 129 -28.74 -15.44 23.98
N MET A 130 -28.18 -14.54 24.80
CA MET A 130 -27.67 -14.80 26.16
C MET A 130 -28.78 -14.91 27.24
N GLY A 131 -29.99 -15.33 26.89
CA GLY A 131 -31.04 -15.63 27.87
C GLY A 131 -30.73 -16.91 28.67
N TYR A 132 -31.00 -16.90 29.99
CA TYR A 132 -30.64 -17.95 30.97
C TYR A 132 -31.04 -19.39 30.57
N TRP A 133 -32.05 -19.55 29.70
CA TRP A 133 -32.51 -20.84 29.15
C TRP A 133 -32.16 -21.06 27.66
N SER A 134 -32.04 -20.01 26.85
CA SER A 134 -31.76 -20.11 25.40
C SER A 134 -30.27 -20.31 25.08
N PHE A 135 -29.38 -19.95 26.02
CA PHE A 135 -27.95 -20.21 25.94
C PHE A 135 -27.61 -21.71 25.82
N PHE A 136 -28.40 -22.57 26.48
CA PHE A 136 -28.20 -24.03 26.42
C PHE A 136 -28.85 -24.69 25.20
N GLU A 137 -29.96 -24.14 24.67
CA GLU A 137 -30.59 -24.63 23.43
C GLU A 137 -29.81 -24.26 22.17
N ASN A 138 -29.23 -23.04 22.12
CA ASN A 138 -28.56 -22.50 20.94
C ASN A 138 -27.04 -22.36 21.11
N PHE A 139 -26.43 -23.13 22.02
CA PHE A 139 -25.00 -23.06 22.33
C PHE A 139 -24.10 -23.12 21.07
N ILE A 140 -24.45 -23.99 20.11
CA ILE A 140 -23.73 -24.14 18.83
C ILE A 140 -23.83 -22.86 17.97
N GLN A 141 -25.01 -22.24 17.92
CA GLN A 141 -25.22 -20.99 17.17
C GLN A 141 -24.44 -19.82 17.79
N ILE A 142 -24.47 -19.70 19.12
CA ILE A 142 -23.73 -18.68 19.86
C ILE A 142 -22.22 -18.85 19.63
N ALA A 143 -21.71 -20.08 19.72
CA ALA A 143 -20.31 -20.39 19.45
C ALA A 143 -19.89 -20.06 18.01
N CYS A 144 -20.71 -20.42 17.01
CA CYS A 144 -20.46 -20.10 15.61
C CYS A 144 -20.49 -18.59 15.34
N MET A 145 -21.46 -17.85 15.90
CA MET A 145 -21.52 -16.40 15.76
C MET A 145 -20.31 -15.71 16.41
N PHE A 146 -19.87 -16.19 17.58
CA PHE A 146 -18.72 -15.63 18.27
C PHE A 146 -17.42 -15.87 17.49
N LEU A 147 -17.27 -17.07 16.92
CA LEU A 147 -16.14 -17.40 16.04
C LEU A 147 -16.18 -16.58 14.75
N ALA A 148 -17.37 -16.42 14.14
CA ALA A 148 -17.56 -15.60 12.96
C ALA A 148 -17.17 -14.13 13.22
N TRP A 149 -17.63 -13.58 14.34
CA TRP A 149 -17.25 -12.23 14.78
C TRP A 149 -15.73 -12.10 14.94
N ALA A 150 -15.10 -13.04 15.64
CA ALA A 150 -13.66 -13.01 15.88
C ALA A 150 -12.86 -13.08 14.57
N LEU A 151 -13.26 -13.95 13.63
CA LEU A 151 -12.61 -14.07 12.31
C LEU A 151 -12.76 -12.80 11.47
N VAL A 152 -13.95 -12.21 11.43
CA VAL A 152 -14.19 -10.96 10.69
C VAL A 152 -13.33 -9.84 11.28
N LEU A 153 -13.33 -9.68 12.61
CA LEU A 153 -12.51 -8.67 13.29
C LEU A 153 -11.01 -8.87 12.97
N LEU A 154 -10.53 -10.11 13.04
CA LEU A 154 -9.13 -10.45 12.76
C LEU A 154 -8.77 -10.15 11.30
N ALA A 155 -9.65 -10.46 10.35
CA ALA A 155 -9.44 -10.17 8.93
C ALA A 155 -9.29 -8.67 8.65
N PHE A 156 -10.19 -7.84 9.18
CA PHE A 156 -10.09 -6.39 9.02
C PHE A 156 -8.88 -5.80 9.74
N PHE A 157 -8.48 -6.38 10.88
CA PHE A 157 -7.28 -5.96 11.60
C PHE A 157 -6.00 -6.20 10.77
N ILE A 158 -5.87 -7.38 10.14
CA ILE A 158 -4.73 -7.65 9.25
C ILE A 158 -4.76 -6.72 8.03
N LEU A 159 -5.93 -6.46 7.44
CA LEU A 159 -6.06 -5.50 6.33
C LEU A 159 -5.61 -4.09 6.72
N ALA A 160 -5.94 -3.62 7.93
CA ALA A 160 -5.49 -2.33 8.43
C ALA A 160 -3.97 -2.27 8.60
N ILE A 161 -3.35 -3.34 9.11
CA ILE A 161 -1.88 -3.46 9.18
C ILE A 161 -1.26 -3.43 7.77
N GLN A 162 -1.85 -4.16 6.82
CA GLN A 162 -1.37 -4.19 5.44
C GLN A 162 -1.42 -2.80 4.78
N LEU A 163 -2.52 -2.06 4.99
CA LEU A 163 -2.62 -0.67 4.54
C LEU A 163 -1.52 0.18 5.20
N PHE A 164 -1.35 0.08 6.51
CA PHE A 164 -0.30 0.81 7.21
C PHE A 164 1.10 0.52 6.63
N VAL A 165 1.45 -0.76 6.44
CA VAL A 165 2.76 -1.16 5.88
C VAL A 165 2.94 -0.63 4.46
N THR A 166 1.93 -0.73 3.59
CA THR A 166 2.03 -0.23 2.20
C THR A 166 2.18 1.28 2.12
N LEU A 167 1.51 2.04 3.00
CA LEU A 167 1.66 3.50 3.08
C LEU A 167 3.08 3.90 3.53
N ILE A 168 3.61 3.21 4.54
CA ILE A 168 4.99 3.44 5.02
C ILE A 168 6.00 3.03 3.95
N GLU A 169 5.79 1.91 3.27
CA GLU A 169 6.64 1.45 2.17
C GLU A 169 6.74 2.52 1.07
N PHE A 170 5.62 3.13 0.67
CA PHE A 170 5.62 4.22 -0.30
C PHE A 170 6.43 5.42 0.18
N LYS A 171 6.24 5.84 1.43
CA LYS A 171 6.99 6.97 2.02
C LYS A 171 8.49 6.68 2.15
N LEU A 172 8.88 5.47 2.54
CA LEU A 172 10.30 5.07 2.61
C LEU A 172 10.93 4.95 1.23
N THR A 173 10.20 4.40 0.25
CA THR A 173 10.69 4.25 -1.13
C THR A 173 10.87 5.61 -1.80
N THR A 174 9.95 6.55 -1.56
CA THR A 174 10.08 7.93 -2.05
C THR A 174 11.24 8.68 -1.38
N LEU A 175 11.50 8.46 -0.09
CA LEU A 175 12.68 9.00 0.58
C LEU A 175 13.99 8.43 0.01
N ALA A 176 14.07 7.12 -0.20
CA ALA A 176 15.22 6.50 -0.86
C ALA A 176 15.40 7.02 -2.30
N GLY A 177 14.29 7.26 -3.01
CA GLY A 177 14.28 7.92 -4.32
C GLY A 177 14.93 9.28 -4.30
N PHE A 178 14.60 10.10 -3.31
CA PHE A 178 15.18 11.44 -3.17
C PHE A 178 16.71 11.42 -3.15
N VAL A 179 17.30 10.48 -2.43
CA VAL A 179 18.76 10.33 -2.32
C VAL A 179 19.38 9.81 -3.62
N LEU A 180 18.66 8.98 -4.38
CA LEU A 180 19.20 8.27 -5.54
C LEU A 180 18.94 8.96 -6.89
N ILE A 181 17.98 9.89 -6.98
CA ILE A 181 17.69 10.64 -8.21
C ILE A 181 18.87 11.46 -8.73
N PRO A 182 19.71 12.11 -7.91
CA PRO A 182 20.87 12.84 -8.42
C PRO A 182 21.76 11.98 -9.32
N PHE A 183 21.89 10.67 -9.03
CA PHE A 183 22.65 9.73 -9.86
C PHE A 183 22.06 9.53 -11.26
N GLY A 184 20.83 9.96 -11.51
CA GLY A 184 20.16 10.06 -12.81
C GLY A 184 20.85 11.04 -13.77
N LEU A 185 21.49 12.09 -13.24
CA LEU A 185 22.15 13.13 -14.03
C LEU A 185 23.39 12.62 -14.74
N PHE A 186 24.04 11.60 -14.19
CA PHE A 186 25.24 11.02 -14.77
C PHE A 186 24.89 9.72 -15.51
N GLY A 187 25.06 9.72 -16.84
CA GLY A 187 24.57 8.65 -17.71
C GLY A 187 25.09 7.24 -17.36
N LYS A 188 26.23 7.12 -16.67
CA LYS A 188 26.75 5.82 -16.20
C LYS A 188 26.09 5.32 -14.91
N SER A 189 25.56 6.21 -14.06
CA SER A 189 24.85 5.87 -12.82
C SER A 189 23.33 6.03 -12.92
N ALA A 190 22.81 6.45 -14.08
CA ALA A 190 21.41 6.76 -14.29
C ALA A 190 20.46 5.60 -13.97
N PHE A 191 20.95 4.37 -14.11
CA PHE A 191 20.24 3.15 -13.75
C PHE A 191 19.80 3.08 -12.28
N MET A 192 20.54 3.70 -11.36
CA MET A 192 20.15 3.75 -9.95
C MET A 192 18.89 4.61 -9.77
N ALA A 193 18.82 5.76 -10.44
CA ALA A 193 17.64 6.61 -10.41
C ALA A 193 16.44 5.94 -11.09
N GLU A 194 16.66 5.29 -12.24
CA GLU A 194 15.60 4.59 -12.99
C GLU A 194 14.95 3.46 -12.17
N ARG A 195 15.77 2.62 -11.51
CA ARG A 195 15.27 1.55 -10.65
C ARG A 195 14.41 2.07 -9.51
N VAL A 196 14.82 3.17 -8.89
CA VAL A 196 14.07 3.70 -7.74
C VAL A 196 12.80 4.42 -8.17
N LEU A 197 12.83 5.13 -9.30
CA LEU A 197 11.61 5.66 -9.92
C LEU A 197 10.60 4.54 -10.22
N GLY A 198 11.07 3.42 -10.76
CA GLY A 198 10.25 2.21 -10.96
C GLY A 198 9.66 1.68 -9.65
N ASN A 199 10.45 1.64 -8.57
CA ASN A 199 9.96 1.20 -7.26
C ASN A 199 8.95 2.17 -6.64
N VAL A 200 9.12 3.48 -6.80
CA VAL A 200 8.14 4.49 -6.34
C VAL A 200 6.81 4.30 -7.05
N ILE A 201 6.84 4.11 -8.38
CA ILE A 201 5.62 3.84 -9.17
C ILE A 201 5.00 2.52 -8.72
N SER A 202 5.79 1.46 -8.59
CA SER A 202 5.31 0.14 -8.15
C SER A 202 4.63 0.21 -6.78
N SER A 203 5.24 0.92 -5.82
CA SER A 203 4.66 1.15 -4.50
C SER A 203 3.37 1.98 -4.57
N GLY A 204 3.31 2.98 -5.46
CA GLY A 204 2.08 3.73 -5.73
C GLY A 204 0.94 2.85 -6.25
N ILE A 205 1.22 1.90 -7.14
CA ILE A 205 0.22 0.95 -7.65
C ILE A 205 -0.25 -0.01 -6.55
N LYS A 206 0.63 -0.44 -5.63
CA LYS A 206 0.19 -1.21 -4.44
C LYS A 206 -0.89 -0.48 -3.66
N VAL A 207 -0.67 0.82 -3.40
CA VAL A 207 -1.63 1.68 -2.71
C VAL A 207 -2.94 1.78 -3.51
N LEU A 208 -2.87 1.96 -4.83
CA LEU A 208 -4.07 1.97 -5.69
C LEU A 208 -4.86 0.68 -5.58
N VAL A 209 -4.22 -0.48 -5.70
CA VAL A 209 -4.92 -1.77 -5.66
C VAL A 209 -5.55 -2.01 -4.30
N LEU A 210 -4.84 -1.69 -3.22
CA LEU A 210 -5.37 -1.83 -1.88
C LEU A 210 -6.54 -0.86 -1.61
N ALA A 211 -6.45 0.37 -2.13
CA ALA A 211 -7.55 1.35 -2.10
C ALA A 211 -8.81 0.81 -2.79
N VAL A 212 -8.68 0.18 -3.96
CA VAL A 212 -9.80 -0.46 -4.67
C VAL A 212 -10.42 -1.58 -3.85
N ILE A 213 -9.59 -2.50 -3.33
CA ILE A 213 -10.05 -3.67 -2.56
C ILE A 213 -10.81 -3.23 -1.32
N ILE A 214 -10.27 -2.25 -0.57
CA ILE A 214 -10.91 -1.73 0.64
C ILE A 214 -12.19 -0.98 0.30
N GLY A 215 -12.20 -0.19 -0.78
CA GLY A 215 -13.39 0.50 -1.25
C GLY A 215 -14.52 -0.49 -1.55
N ILE A 216 -14.28 -1.48 -2.42
CA ILE A 216 -15.27 -2.53 -2.74
C ILE A 216 -15.68 -3.31 -1.50
N GLY A 217 -14.72 -3.61 -0.61
CA GLY A 217 -15.01 -4.29 0.65
C GLY A 217 -15.98 -3.52 1.53
N SER A 218 -15.83 -2.20 1.62
CA SER A 218 -16.71 -1.37 2.44
C SER A 218 -18.17 -1.34 1.93
N THR A 219 -18.41 -1.36 0.62
CA THR A 219 -19.77 -1.38 0.06
C THR A 219 -20.42 -2.74 0.26
N LEU A 220 -19.70 -3.83 -0.01
CA LEU A 220 -20.22 -5.18 0.17
C LEU A 220 -20.62 -5.45 1.63
N PHE A 221 -19.82 -5.02 2.59
CA PHE A 221 -20.16 -5.18 4.01
C PHE A 221 -21.34 -4.28 4.45
N SER A 222 -21.48 -3.08 3.86
CA SER A 222 -22.66 -2.24 4.08
C SER A 222 -23.94 -2.91 3.54
N GLU A 223 -23.86 -3.56 2.38
CA GLU A 223 -24.99 -4.29 1.81
C GLU A 223 -25.37 -5.50 2.68
N PHE A 224 -24.39 -6.31 3.11
CA PHE A 224 -24.66 -7.44 4.00
C PHE A 224 -25.29 -7.00 5.32
N THR A 225 -24.76 -5.96 5.96
CA THR A 225 -25.32 -5.44 7.22
C THR A 225 -26.73 -4.87 7.07
N SER A 226 -27.04 -4.24 5.93
CA SER A 226 -28.39 -3.73 5.63
C SER A 226 -29.40 -4.82 5.27
N GLY A 227 -28.94 -5.92 4.67
CA GLY A 227 -29.77 -7.05 4.25
C GLY A 227 -30.39 -7.85 5.41
N PHE A 228 -29.81 -7.76 6.63
CA PHE A 228 -30.33 -8.47 7.81
C PHE A 228 -31.69 -7.97 8.30
N GLY A 229 -32.19 -6.83 7.82
CA GLY A 229 -33.60 -6.42 8.02
C GLY A 229 -34.09 -6.35 9.47
N GLY A 230 -33.19 -6.28 10.46
CA GLY A 230 -33.52 -6.31 11.89
C GLY A 230 -33.85 -7.70 12.47
N GLN A 231 -33.58 -8.79 11.75
CA GLN A 231 -33.67 -10.15 12.28
C GLN A 231 -32.29 -10.67 12.69
N ASN A 232 -32.23 -11.55 13.70
CA ASN A 232 -30.97 -12.16 14.13
C ASN A 232 -30.40 -13.00 12.96
N PRO A 233 -29.17 -12.73 12.49
CA PRO A 233 -28.53 -13.48 11.41
C PRO A 233 -28.56 -14.99 11.66
N SER A 234 -28.79 -15.77 10.61
CA SER A 234 -28.66 -17.22 10.68
C SER A 234 -27.18 -17.65 10.70
N ILE A 235 -26.89 -18.92 11.04
CA ILE A 235 -25.52 -19.45 11.01
C ILE A 235 -24.94 -19.37 9.59
N ASP A 236 -25.74 -19.69 8.56
CA ASP A 236 -25.31 -19.66 7.16
C ASP A 236 -24.94 -18.24 6.72
N GLU A 237 -25.74 -17.25 7.13
CA GLU A 237 -25.44 -15.84 6.89
C GLU A 237 -24.17 -15.37 7.60
N ALA A 238 -23.98 -15.73 8.87
CA ALA A 238 -22.78 -15.40 9.61
C ALA A 238 -21.52 -16.00 8.94
N MET A 239 -21.60 -17.25 8.46
CA MET A 239 -20.51 -17.91 7.75
C MET A 239 -20.27 -17.30 6.36
N ALA A 240 -21.30 -16.79 5.68
CA ALA A 240 -21.15 -16.05 4.43
C ALA A 240 -20.39 -14.72 4.63
N ILE A 241 -20.66 -13.99 5.73
CA ILE A 241 -19.90 -12.78 6.09
C ILE A 241 -18.43 -13.13 6.37
N VAL A 242 -18.16 -14.23 7.08
CA VAL A 242 -16.79 -14.72 7.33
C VAL A 242 -16.06 -15.01 6.03
N LEU A 243 -16.72 -15.71 5.10
CA LEU A 243 -16.14 -16.01 3.79
C LEU A 243 -15.84 -14.72 3.02
N ALA A 244 -16.73 -13.74 3.04
CA ALA A 244 -16.50 -12.43 2.43
C ALA A 244 -15.32 -11.69 3.07
N ALA A 245 -15.22 -11.69 4.41
CA ALA A 245 -14.13 -11.05 5.15
C ALA A 245 -12.77 -11.69 4.83
N LEU A 246 -12.71 -13.03 4.84
CA LEU A 246 -11.50 -13.78 4.53
C LEU A 246 -11.11 -13.65 3.05
N SER A 247 -12.09 -13.53 2.14
CA SER A 247 -11.82 -13.28 0.72
C SER A 247 -11.21 -11.89 0.50
N LEU A 248 -11.76 -10.86 1.16
CA LEU A 248 -11.17 -9.51 1.14
C LEU A 248 -9.78 -9.48 1.76
N LEU A 249 -9.57 -10.20 2.87
CA LEU A 249 -8.25 -10.36 3.47
C LEU A 249 -7.26 -10.98 2.48
N GLY A 250 -7.64 -12.08 1.83
CA GLY A 250 -6.82 -12.73 0.81
C GLY A 250 -6.48 -11.77 -0.32
N LEU A 251 -7.46 -11.01 -0.83
CA LEU A 251 -7.23 -9.98 -1.84
C LEU A 251 -6.31 -8.88 -1.34
N GLY A 252 -6.45 -8.39 -0.11
CA GLY A 252 -5.59 -7.32 0.41
C GLY A 252 -4.15 -7.76 0.66
N ILE A 253 -3.91 -9.03 0.98
CA ILE A 253 -2.56 -9.60 1.11
C ILE A 253 -1.93 -9.81 -0.28
N PHE A 254 -2.67 -10.39 -1.22
CA PHE A 254 -2.11 -10.83 -2.51
C PHE A 254 -2.18 -9.77 -3.61
N GLY A 255 -3.17 -8.88 -3.59
CA GLY A 255 -3.38 -7.82 -4.57
C GLY A 255 -2.17 -6.90 -4.73
N PRO A 256 -1.57 -6.38 -3.64
CA PRO A 256 -0.34 -5.59 -3.72
C PRO A 256 0.84 -6.35 -4.34
N GLY A 257 0.93 -7.66 -4.13
CA GLY A 257 1.96 -8.51 -4.76
C GLY A 257 1.84 -8.56 -6.28
N ILE A 258 0.61 -8.68 -6.79
CA ILE A 258 0.31 -8.70 -8.23
C ILE A 258 0.61 -7.32 -8.86
N ALA A 259 0.24 -6.23 -8.18
CA ALA A 259 0.57 -4.87 -8.61
C ALA A 259 2.07 -4.66 -8.81
N THR A 260 2.89 -5.25 -7.93
CA THR A 260 4.35 -5.11 -7.95
C THR A 260 4.97 -5.83 -9.14
N GLY A 261 4.47 -7.02 -9.47
CA GLY A 261 5.01 -7.81 -10.57
C GLY A 261 4.78 -7.17 -11.94
N LEU A 262 3.75 -6.33 -12.09
CA LEU A 262 3.47 -5.62 -13.35
C LEU A 262 4.54 -4.58 -13.70
N VAL A 263 5.11 -3.91 -12.69
CA VAL A 263 6.12 -2.85 -12.91
C VAL A 263 7.54 -3.41 -12.87
N SER A 264 7.79 -4.43 -12.05
CA SER A 264 9.13 -5.00 -11.88
C SER A 264 9.55 -5.98 -12.98
N GLY A 265 8.60 -6.43 -13.83
CA GLY A 265 8.88 -7.32 -14.97
C GLY A 265 9.46 -8.70 -14.60
N GLY A 266 9.56 -9.01 -13.30
CA GLY A 266 10.08 -10.27 -12.79
C GLY A 266 9.01 -11.36 -12.67
N PRO A 267 9.40 -12.65 -12.63
CA PRO A 267 8.47 -13.75 -12.42
C PRO A 267 7.67 -13.53 -11.13
N GLN A 268 6.35 -13.37 -11.26
CA GLN A 268 5.46 -13.32 -10.12
C GLN A 268 5.47 -14.69 -9.44
N LEU A 269 6.21 -14.82 -8.35
CA LEU A 269 5.93 -15.84 -7.35
C LEU A 269 4.62 -15.45 -6.66
N SER A 270 3.51 -15.62 -7.38
CA SER A 270 2.18 -15.57 -6.80
C SER A 270 2.08 -16.64 -5.72
N ALA A 271 1.21 -16.42 -4.74
CA ALA A 271 1.11 -17.13 -3.47
C ALA A 271 1.01 -18.66 -3.53
N GLY A 272 0.83 -19.27 -4.70
CA GLY A 272 1.00 -20.71 -4.89
C GLY A 272 2.41 -21.21 -4.55
N ALA A 273 3.45 -20.37 -4.67
CA ALA A 273 4.81 -20.77 -4.32
C ALA A 273 5.09 -20.69 -2.80
N ALA A 274 4.56 -19.72 -2.07
CA ALA A 274 4.79 -19.59 -0.62
C ALA A 274 3.92 -20.56 0.20
N ILE A 275 2.63 -20.70 -0.17
CA ILE A 275 1.74 -21.69 0.45
C ILE A 275 2.15 -23.09 0.00
N GLY A 276 2.53 -23.28 -1.28
CA GLY A 276 3.06 -24.55 -1.79
C GLY A 276 4.39 -24.96 -1.17
N THR A 277 5.28 -24.02 -0.82
CA THR A 277 6.54 -24.35 -0.11
C THR A 277 6.33 -24.59 1.38
N GLY A 278 5.38 -23.90 2.02
CA GLY A 278 4.98 -24.17 3.41
C GLY A 278 4.25 -25.52 3.57
N LEU A 279 3.33 -25.85 2.65
CA LEU A 279 2.65 -27.15 2.63
C LEU A 279 3.57 -28.28 2.13
N ALA A 280 4.50 -28.02 1.22
CA ALA A 280 5.51 -29.00 0.85
C ALA A 280 6.43 -29.27 2.04
N ALA A 281 7.00 -28.24 2.68
CA ALA A 281 7.85 -28.41 3.85
C ALA A 281 7.13 -29.07 5.03
N GLY A 282 5.87 -28.72 5.29
CA GLY A 282 5.05 -29.38 6.33
C GLY A 282 4.56 -30.78 5.94
N GLY A 283 4.32 -31.02 4.65
CA GLY A 283 3.89 -32.31 4.10
C GLY A 283 5.01 -33.35 4.02
N VAL A 284 6.26 -32.94 3.76
CA VAL A 284 7.41 -33.86 3.84
C VAL A 284 7.70 -34.28 5.28
N VAL A 285 7.42 -33.40 6.26
CA VAL A 285 7.58 -33.72 7.69
C VAL A 285 6.45 -34.65 8.18
N ALA A 286 5.23 -34.50 7.66
CA ALA A 286 4.10 -35.37 8.03
C ALA A 286 4.15 -36.76 7.36
N LEU A 287 4.74 -36.88 6.16
CA LEU A 287 4.88 -38.16 5.45
C LEU A 287 6.20 -38.89 5.74
N GLY A 288 7.15 -38.26 6.43
CA GLY A 288 8.43 -38.86 6.85
C GLY A 288 8.45 -39.40 8.28
N ALA A 289 7.34 -39.30 9.02
CA ALA A 289 7.23 -39.68 10.43
C ALA A 289 6.13 -40.72 10.72
N GLY A 290 5.68 -41.45 9.70
CA GLY A 290 4.72 -42.56 9.82
C GLY A 290 5.23 -43.83 9.17
#